data_AF-A0A8S8ZD79-F1
#
_entry.id   AF-A0A8S8ZD79-F1
#
_cell.length_a   1.000
_cell.length_b   1.000
_cell.length_c   1.000
_cell.angle_alpha   90.00
_cell.angle_beta   90.00
_cell.angle_gamma   90.00
#
_symmetry.space_group_name_H-M   'P 1'
#
loop_
_entity.id
_entity.type
_entity.pdbx_description
1 polymer ?
#
loop_
_entity_poly.entity_id
_entity_poly.type
_entity_poly.pdbx_seq_one_letter_code
_entity_poly.pdbx_strand_id
1 'polypeptide(L)'
;MEIFRPLFDSYIDLAESHLDAAVEYIGMLPHRQLRLRGSCMLPVLIGQRTLMLLRQGNVLDSDSRIKISRSDIERLVRRVALAVPFTKRSRALLNEYRDG
;
A
#
# COMPACT_ATOMS: atom_id res chain seq x y z
N MET A 1 -21.10 -12.47 -3.10
CA MET A 1 -20.38 -11.18 -3.11
C MET A 1 -21.29 -9.98 -3.29
N GLU A 2 -22.31 -10.03 -4.15
CA GLU A 2 -23.08 -8.84 -4.57
C GLU A 2 -23.65 -7.96 -3.45
N ILE A 3 -24.27 -8.53 -2.42
CA ILE A 3 -24.86 -7.75 -1.31
C ILE A 3 -23.79 -7.22 -0.34
N PHE A 4 -22.72 -8.00 -0.12
CA PHE A 4 -21.63 -7.66 0.78
C PHE A 4 -20.67 -6.61 0.18
N ARG A 5 -20.54 -6.62 -1.14
CA ARG A 5 -19.52 -5.87 -1.87
C ARG A 5 -19.55 -4.36 -1.61
N PRO A 6 -20.71 -3.67 -1.65
CA PRO A 6 -20.75 -2.22 -1.41
C PRO A 6 -20.28 -1.82 -0.01
N LEU A 7 -20.66 -2.59 1.02
CA LEU A 7 -20.21 -2.35 2.39
C LEU A 7 -18.70 -2.59 2.50
N PHE A 8 -18.21 -3.67 1.90
CA PHE A 8 -16.78 -3.98 1.91
C PHE A 8 -15.95 -2.91 1.20
N ASP A 9 -16.38 -2.46 0.02
CA ASP A 9 -15.72 -1.37 -0.70
C ASP A 9 -15.70 -0.08 0.12
N SER A 10 -16.77 0.26 0.86
CA SER A 10 -16.74 1.45 1.75
C SER A 10 -15.69 1.38 2.85
N TYR A 11 -15.38 0.17 3.35
CA TYR A 11 -14.29 -0.01 4.31
C TYR A 11 -12.92 0.01 3.64
N ILE A 12 -12.82 -0.44 2.39
CA ILE A 12 -11.60 -0.27 1.60
C ILE A 12 -11.34 1.22 1.37
N ASP A 13 -12.35 1.99 0.95
CA ASP A 13 -12.26 3.45 0.74
C ASP A 13 -11.80 4.16 2.04
N LEU A 14 -12.36 3.77 3.19
CA LEU A 14 -11.94 4.29 4.49
C LEU A 14 -10.48 3.96 4.78
N ALA A 15 -10.05 2.72 4.55
CA ALA A 15 -8.66 2.31 4.76
C ALA A 15 -7.69 3.05 3.82
N GLU A 16 -8.07 3.26 2.55
CA GLU A 16 -7.30 4.06 1.60
C GLU A 16 -7.13 5.50 2.07
N SER A 17 -8.18 6.13 2.62
CA SER A 17 -8.08 7.48 3.16
C SER A 17 -7.03 7.62 4.28
N HIS A 18 -6.86 6.57 5.10
CA HIS A 18 -5.83 6.53 6.13
C HIS A 18 -4.43 6.30 5.54
N LEU A 19 -4.32 5.49 4.48
CA LEU A 19 -3.05 5.31 3.77
C LEU A 19 -2.62 6.60 3.05
N ASP A 20 -3.57 7.36 2.53
CA ASP A 20 -3.33 8.68 1.94
C ASP A 20 -2.75 9.66 2.96
N ALA A 21 -3.34 9.72 4.17
CA ALA A 21 -2.77 10.49 5.26
C ALA A 21 -1.36 10.01 5.66
N ALA A 22 -1.10 8.70 5.60
CA ALA A 22 0.24 8.16 5.84
C ALA A 22 1.25 8.56 4.75
N VAL A 23 0.83 8.64 3.48
CA VAL A 23 1.65 9.14 2.37
C VAL A 23 2.02 10.60 2.60
N GLU A 24 1.06 11.43 3.04
CA GLU A 24 1.32 12.83 3.40
C GLU A 24 2.32 12.95 4.55
N TYR A 25 2.12 12.16 5.61
CA TYR A 25 3.05 12.08 6.74
C TYR A 25 4.47 11.72 6.30
N ILE A 26 4.63 10.68 5.45
CA ILE A 26 5.93 10.31 4.89
C ILE A 26 6.51 11.44 4.04
N GLY A 27 5.66 12.22 3.36
CA GLY A 27 6.06 13.43 2.63
C GLY A 27 6.71 14.48 3.52
N MET A 28 6.29 14.60 4.79
CA MET A 28 6.81 15.57 5.77
C MET A 28 8.12 15.12 6.43
N LEU A 29 8.45 13.83 6.40
CA LEU A 29 9.66 13.31 7.05
C LEU A 29 10.95 13.89 6.42
N PRO A 30 11.97 14.27 7.21
CA PRO A 30 13.22 14.81 6.67
C PRO A 30 13.91 13.85 5.69
N HIS A 31 14.32 14.34 4.52
CA HIS A 31 14.96 13.51 3.48
C HIS A 31 16.30 12.89 3.91
N ARG A 32 16.95 13.42 4.96
CA ARG A 32 18.17 12.86 5.53
C ARG A 32 17.91 11.60 6.38
N GLN A 33 16.68 11.37 6.83
CA GLN A 33 16.31 10.25 7.70
C GLN A 33 15.81 9.04 6.87
N LEU A 34 16.69 8.48 6.04
CA LEU A 34 16.34 7.43 5.08
C LEU A 34 15.74 6.19 5.74
N ARG A 35 16.29 5.74 6.87
CA ARG A 35 15.80 4.55 7.59
C ARG A 35 14.37 4.73 8.09
N LEU A 36 14.07 5.90 8.66
CA LEU A 36 12.72 6.24 9.14
C LEU A 36 11.75 6.26 7.96
N ARG A 37 12.09 6.99 6.89
CA ARG A 37 11.27 7.07 5.69
C ARG A 37 10.99 5.68 5.11
N GLY A 38 12.02 4.86 4.91
CA GLY A 38 11.87 3.51 4.39
C GLY A 38 11.01 2.61 5.28
N SER A 39 11.18 2.71 6.61
CA SER A 39 10.38 1.95 7.57
C SER A 39 8.90 2.35 7.56
N CYS A 40 8.57 3.61 7.27
CA CYS A 40 7.20 4.07 7.12
C CYS A 40 6.62 3.75 5.73
N MET A 41 7.43 3.78 4.67
CA MET A 41 7.00 3.50 3.30
C MET A 41 6.56 2.06 3.09
N LEU A 42 7.31 1.10 3.63
CA LEU A 42 7.05 -0.33 3.40
C LEU A 42 5.65 -0.79 3.86
N PRO A 43 5.19 -0.51 5.11
CA PRO A 43 3.85 -0.90 5.54
C PRO A 43 2.74 -0.19 4.73
N VAL A 44 2.93 1.07 4.31
CA VAL A 44 1.96 1.78 3.47
C VAL A 44 1.81 1.10 2.11
N LEU A 45 2.92 0.79 1.43
CA LEU A 45 2.91 0.13 0.12
C LEU A 45 2.33 -1.29 0.19
N ILE A 46 2.62 -2.03 1.26
CA ILE A 46 2.01 -3.34 1.51
C ILE A 46 0.50 -3.18 1.68
N GLY A 47 0.06 -2.22 2.50
CA GLY A 47 -1.35 -1.92 2.71
C GLY A 47 -2.07 -1.58 1.41
N GLN A 48 -1.56 -0.65 0.62
CA GLN A 48 -2.16 -0.25 -0.65
C GLN A 48 -2.26 -1.44 -1.62
N ARG A 49 -1.20 -2.24 -1.75
CA ARG A 49 -1.22 -3.46 -2.58
C ARG A 49 -2.24 -4.48 -2.08
N THR A 50 -2.37 -4.64 -0.77
CA THR A 50 -3.39 -5.51 -0.17
C THR A 50 -4.80 -5.02 -0.47
N LEU A 51 -5.09 -3.73 -0.31
CA LEU A 51 -6.41 -3.15 -0.62
C LEU A 51 -6.78 -3.34 -2.10
N MET A 52 -5.84 -3.09 -3.01
CA MET A 52 -6.02 -3.35 -4.45
C MET A 52 -6.37 -4.83 -4.75
N LEU A 53 -5.70 -5.78 -4.09
CA LEU A 53 -6.02 -7.22 -4.22
C LEU A 53 -7.40 -7.56 -3.63
N LEU A 54 -7.77 -6.97 -2.50
CA LEU A 54 -9.07 -7.16 -1.87
C LEU A 54 -10.21 -6.58 -2.72
N ARG A 55 -9.99 -5.47 -3.43
CA ARG A 55 -10.94 -4.93 -4.42
C ARG A 55 -11.14 -5.89 -5.60
N GLN A 56 -10.13 -6.65 -5.99
CA GLN A 56 -10.24 -7.49 -7.20
C GLN A 56 -10.76 -8.90 -6.89
N GLY A 57 -10.51 -9.42 -5.69
CA GLY A 57 -10.84 -10.81 -5.34
C GLY A 57 -12.15 -11.00 -4.59
N ASN A 58 -12.57 -12.27 -4.50
CA ASN A 58 -13.68 -12.71 -3.66
C ASN A 58 -13.18 -13.05 -2.26
N VAL A 59 -13.35 -12.14 -1.29
CA VAL A 59 -12.93 -12.37 0.10
C VAL A 59 -13.78 -13.38 0.87
N LEU A 60 -14.94 -13.78 0.33
CA LEU A 60 -15.82 -14.78 0.94
C LEU A 60 -15.47 -16.21 0.52
N ASP A 61 -14.56 -16.38 -0.44
CA ASP A 61 -14.04 -17.68 -0.84
C ASP A 61 -12.95 -18.15 0.15
N SER A 62 -13.30 -19.11 1.01
CA SER A 62 -12.37 -19.66 2.00
C SER A 62 -11.22 -20.44 1.39
N ASP A 63 -11.41 -20.98 0.18
CA ASP A 63 -10.40 -21.78 -0.52
C ASP A 63 -9.36 -20.88 -1.20
N SER A 64 -9.69 -19.60 -1.41
CA SER A 64 -8.85 -18.62 -2.08
C SER A 64 -8.52 -17.43 -1.18
N ARG A 65 -7.57 -17.63 -0.26
CA ARG A 65 -7.09 -16.55 0.61
C ARG A 65 -6.34 -15.48 -0.17
N ILE A 66 -6.88 -14.26 -0.21
CA ILE A 66 -6.20 -13.10 -0.77
C ILE A 66 -5.03 -12.70 0.14
N LYS A 67 -3.81 -12.79 -0.39
CA LYS A 67 -2.59 -12.40 0.32
C LYS A 67 -1.54 -11.90 -0.67
N ILE A 68 -0.82 -10.85 -0.28
CA ILE A 68 0.40 -10.46 -0.99
C ILE A 68 1.44 -11.59 -0.91
N SER A 69 2.04 -11.94 -2.06
CA SER A 69 3.02 -13.01 -2.10
C SER A 69 4.32 -12.60 -1.40
N ARG A 70 5.10 -13.58 -0.89
CA ARG A 70 6.41 -13.29 -0.28
C ARG A 70 7.37 -12.64 -1.29
N SER A 71 7.31 -13.07 -2.55
CA SER A 71 8.07 -12.47 -3.66
C SER A 71 7.69 -11.02 -3.92
N ASP A 72 6.42 -10.66 -3.78
CA ASP A 72 5.98 -9.26 -3.93
C ASP A 72 6.48 -8.38 -2.78
N ILE A 73 6.46 -8.91 -1.55
CA ILE A 73 7.05 -8.21 -0.40
C ILE A 73 8.55 -7.96 -0.63
N GLU A 74 9.31 -8.98 -1.04
CA GLU A 74 10.74 -8.84 -1.34
C GLU A 74 11.01 -7.83 -2.47
N ARG A 75 10.13 -7.79 -3.47
CA ARG A 75 10.19 -6.79 -4.55
C ARG A 75 9.92 -5.38 -4.02
N LEU A 76 8.91 -5.20 -3.17
CA LEU A 76 8.61 -3.93 -2.54
C LEU A 76 9.77 -3.44 -1.67
N VAL A 77 10.38 -4.30 -0.85
CA VAL A 77 11.56 -3.97 -0.04
C VAL A 77 12.69 -3.42 -0.91
N ARG A 78 13.02 -4.10 -2.02
CA ARG A 78 14.06 -3.64 -2.96
C ARG A 78 13.70 -2.30 -3.59
N ARG A 79 12.46 -2.12 -4.02
CA ARG A 79 11.99 -0.86 -4.63
C ARG A 79 12.02 0.30 -3.64
N VAL A 80 11.61 0.08 -2.39
CA VAL A 80 11.71 1.07 -1.31
C VAL A 80 13.18 1.46 -1.08
N ALA A 81 14.08 0.49 -0.94
CA ALA A 81 15.51 0.76 -0.73
C ALA A 81 16.11 1.63 -1.86
N LEU A 82 15.71 1.40 -3.11
CA LEU A 82 16.15 2.18 -4.27
C LEU A 82 15.46 3.55 -4.39
N ALA A 83 14.24 3.70 -3.87
CA ALA A 83 13.44 4.92 -4.00
C ALA A 83 13.65 5.93 -2.87
N VAL A 84 13.89 5.45 -1.63
CA VAL A 84 14.02 6.25 -0.41
C VAL A 84 15.03 7.40 -0.51
N PRO A 85 16.19 7.27 -1.18
CA PRO A 85 17.14 8.37 -1.34
C PRO A 85 16.65 9.50 -2.26
N PHE A 86 15.64 9.24 -3.09
CA PHE A 86 15.19 10.15 -4.14
C PHE A 86 13.73 10.56 -3.94
N THR A 87 13.47 11.84 -3.64
CA THR A 87 12.13 12.36 -3.36
C THR A 87 11.12 12.05 -4.47
N LYS A 88 11.49 12.26 -5.73
CA LYS A 88 10.61 11.98 -6.88
C LYS A 88 10.25 10.49 -6.98
N ARG A 89 11.23 9.58 -6.80
CA ARG A 89 10.98 8.13 -6.85
C ARG A 89 10.19 7.65 -5.65
N SER A 90 10.47 8.17 -4.46
CA SER A 90 9.69 7.87 -3.25
C SER A 90 8.22 8.25 -3.43
N ARG A 91 7.94 9.44 -3.95
CA ARG A 91 6.58 9.92 -4.20
C ARG A 91 5.89 9.11 -5.30
N ALA A 92 6.59 8.82 -6.40
CA ALA A 92 6.05 7.97 -7.46
C ALA A 92 5.69 6.56 -6.95
N LEU A 93 6.55 5.96 -6.12
CA LEU A 93 6.29 4.65 -5.54
C LEU A 93 5.08 4.66 -4.59
N LEU A 94 4.95 5.67 -3.72
CA LEU A 94 3.83 5.81 -2.79
C LEU A 94 2.47 6.09 -3.47
N ASN A 95 2.49 6.51 -4.74
CA ASN A 95 1.28 6.76 -5.52
C ASN A 95 0.92 5.61 -6.46
N GLU A 96 1.73 4.56 -6.55
CA GLU A 96 1.56 3.49 -7.55
C GLU A 96 0.21 2.75 -7.46
N TYR A 97 -0.33 2.64 -6.26
CA TYR A 97 -1.52 1.83 -5.97
C TYR A 97 -2.70 2.67 -5.48
N ARG A 98 -2.66 4.00 -5.61
CA ARG A 98 -3.71 4.91 -5.12
C ARG A 98 -4.91 5.04 -6.08
N ASP A 99 -4.76 4.62 -7.34
CA ASP A 99 -5.77 4.77 -8.40
C ASP A 99 -6.38 3.41 -8.84
N GLY A 100 -6.25 2.36 -8.02
CA GLY A 100 -6.55 0.96 -8.38
C GLY A 100 -7.77 0.34 -7.73
#